data_AF-A0A6I9NN99-F1
#
_entry.id   AF-A0A6I9NN99-F1
#
_cell.length_a   1.000
_cell.length_b   1.000
_cell.length_c   1.000
_cell.angle_alpha   90.00
_cell.angle_beta   90.00
_cell.angle_gamma   90.00
#
_symmetry.space_group_name_H-M   'P 1'
#
loop_
_entity.id
_entity.type
_entity.pdbx_description
1 polymer ?
#
loop_
_entity_poly.entity_id
_entity_poly.type
_entity_poly.pdbx_seq_one_letter_code
_entity_poly.pdbx_strand_id
1 'polypeptide(L)'
;MAAAKVENVIDSSTVIQNQNVPSQTNNPLSRKLNKILETRLDNDKEMLEALKALSVFFTENSLRTRRNLRGDIERRSLSINEEFARIFKDVKEELESVHEDVQAMSTCCEEMTDRLKAAKDQTQDLIIKTNKLQGEK
;
A
#
# COMPACT_ATOMS: atom_id res chain seq x y z
N MET A 1 -67.28 -48.94 -23.23
CA MET A 1 -66.50 -50.20 -23.39
C MET A 1 -65.05 -49.83 -23.69
N ALA A 2 -64.10 -50.65 -23.24
CA ALA A 2 -62.64 -50.55 -23.43
C ALA A 2 -61.85 -49.81 -22.33
N ALA A 3 -61.39 -50.61 -21.35
CA ALA A 3 -60.10 -50.41 -20.70
C ALA A 3 -59.22 -51.62 -21.09
N ALA A 4 -58.24 -51.38 -21.96
CA ALA A 4 -57.11 -52.26 -22.25
C ALA A 4 -55.95 -51.82 -21.32
N LYS A 5 -54.99 -52.60 -20.82
CA LYS A 5 -54.35 -53.88 -21.15
C LYS A 5 -53.37 -54.15 -19.97
N VAL A 6 -53.56 -55.15 -19.10
CA VAL A 6 -52.97 -56.51 -19.10
C VAL A 6 -51.45 -56.57 -19.38
N GLU A 7 -50.73 -57.07 -18.35
CA GLU A 7 -49.45 -57.80 -18.31
C GLU A 7 -48.13 -57.12 -18.73
N ASN A 8 -47.11 -57.15 -17.87
CA ASN A 8 -46.23 -58.33 -17.88
C ASN A 8 -45.42 -58.53 -16.60
N VAL A 9 -45.32 -59.80 -16.25
CA VAL A 9 -44.61 -60.40 -15.12
C VAL A 9 -43.13 -60.57 -15.48
N ILE A 10 -42.29 -60.25 -14.49
CA ILE A 10 -40.96 -60.78 -14.15
C ILE A 10 -40.39 -61.85 -15.11
N ASP A 11 -39.24 -61.58 -15.72
CA ASP A 11 -38.19 -62.60 -15.81
C ASP A 11 -36.77 -62.00 -15.72
N SER A 12 -36.01 -62.66 -14.85
CA SER A 12 -34.57 -62.77 -14.66
C SER A 12 -33.64 -62.06 -15.65
N SER A 13 -32.70 -61.27 -15.13
CA SER A 13 -31.27 -61.66 -15.11
C SER A 13 -30.36 -60.49 -14.71
N THR A 14 -29.30 -60.86 -13.98
CA THR A 14 -28.05 -60.10 -13.77
C THR A 14 -28.10 -58.85 -12.88
N VAL A 15 -28.06 -59.13 -11.58
CA VAL A 15 -27.25 -58.37 -10.63
C VAL A 15 -25.81 -58.30 -11.16
N ILE A 16 -25.41 -57.18 -11.77
CA ILE A 16 -23.99 -56.86 -11.93
C ILE A 16 -23.55 -56.12 -10.68
N GLN A 17 -23.19 -56.91 -9.67
CA GLN A 17 -22.16 -56.54 -8.72
C GLN A 17 -20.89 -56.26 -9.51
N ASN A 18 -20.51 -54.99 -9.68
CA ASN A 18 -19.13 -54.66 -10.04
C ASN A 18 -18.43 -54.12 -8.80
N GLN A 19 -18.11 -55.04 -7.88
CA GLN A 19 -17.02 -54.81 -6.96
C GLN A 19 -15.71 -54.86 -7.75
N ASN A 20 -14.88 -53.84 -7.52
CA ASN A 20 -13.43 -53.86 -7.66
C ASN A 20 -12.82 -53.51 -9.03
N VAL A 21 -12.61 -52.21 -9.26
CA VAL A 21 -11.33 -51.72 -9.80
C VAL A 21 -10.78 -50.61 -8.89
N PRO A 22 -10.03 -50.96 -7.83
CA PRO A 22 -9.30 -50.01 -7.00
C PRO A 22 -7.93 -49.79 -7.64
N SER A 23 -7.82 -49.01 -8.71
CA SER A 23 -6.50 -48.75 -9.31
C SER A 23 -6.44 -47.66 -10.39
N GLN A 24 -7.06 -46.48 -10.23
CA GLN A 24 -6.65 -45.30 -11.01
C GLN A 24 -6.66 -43.96 -10.24
N THR A 25 -6.35 -43.97 -8.93
CA THR A 25 -5.87 -42.74 -8.26
C THR A 25 -4.45 -42.34 -8.71
N ASN A 26 -3.80 -43.15 -9.54
CA ASN A 26 -2.43 -42.97 -10.00
C ASN A 26 -2.29 -42.33 -11.39
N ASN A 27 -3.36 -41.81 -12.01
CA ASN A 27 -3.19 -41.06 -13.26
C ASN A 27 -2.40 -39.76 -13.00
N PRO A 28 -1.24 -39.54 -13.66
CA PRO A 28 -0.41 -38.36 -13.46
C PRO A 28 -1.14 -37.04 -13.80
N LEU A 29 -2.15 -37.05 -14.69
CA LEU A 29 -3.02 -35.90 -14.90
C LEU A 29 -3.92 -35.65 -13.70
N SER A 30 -4.58 -36.68 -13.16
CA SER A 30 -5.44 -36.53 -11.99
C SER A 30 -4.65 -36.03 -10.78
N ARG A 31 -3.40 -36.48 -10.62
CA ARG A 31 -2.48 -35.95 -9.60
C ARG A 31 -2.11 -34.48 -9.83
N LYS A 32 -1.83 -34.08 -11.08
CA LYS A 32 -1.58 -32.66 -11.42
C LYS A 32 -2.82 -31.79 -11.21
N LEU A 33 -3.99 -32.27 -11.61
CA LEU A 33 -5.26 -31.58 -11.45
C LEU A 33 -5.59 -31.38 -9.97
N ASN A 34 -5.53 -32.47 -9.18
CA ASN A 34 -5.75 -32.38 -7.73
C ASN A 34 -4.74 -31.44 -7.08
N LYS A 35 -3.46 -31.51 -7.45
CA LYS A 35 -2.45 -30.57 -6.94
C LYS A 35 -2.77 -29.11 -7.28
N ILE A 36 -3.23 -28.82 -8.49
CA ILE A 36 -3.65 -27.46 -8.89
C ILE A 36 -4.87 -27.01 -8.07
N LEU A 37 -5.87 -27.88 -7.93
CA LEU A 37 -7.09 -27.60 -7.15
C LEU A 37 -6.78 -27.39 -5.66
N GLU A 38 -5.84 -28.17 -5.11
CA GLU A 38 -5.36 -28.06 -3.73
C GLU A 38 -4.54 -26.79 -3.47
N THR A 39 -3.96 -26.19 -4.52
CA THR A 39 -3.14 -24.97 -4.37
C THR A 39 -3.99 -23.76 -3.92
N ARG A 40 -5.34 -23.85 -3.95
CA ARG A 40 -6.34 -22.91 -3.39
C ARG A 40 -5.84 -21.45 -3.29
N LEU A 41 -5.42 -20.90 -4.42
CA LEU A 41 -4.82 -19.56 -4.49
C LEU A 41 -5.81 -18.47 -4.07
N ASP A 42 -7.11 -18.68 -4.30
CA ASP A 42 -8.15 -17.68 -4.08
C ASP A 42 -8.41 -17.32 -2.61
N ASN A 43 -7.96 -18.16 -1.68
CA ASN A 43 -8.11 -17.90 -0.24
C ASN A 43 -7.01 -17.00 0.31
N ASP A 44 -5.88 -16.88 -0.39
CA ASP A 44 -4.74 -16.09 0.04
C ASP A 44 -4.72 -14.76 -0.72
N LYS A 45 -5.35 -13.75 -0.11
CA LYS A 45 -5.45 -12.41 -0.68
C LYS A 45 -4.07 -11.78 -0.91
N GLU A 46 -3.13 -11.98 0.00
CA GLU A 46 -1.78 -11.41 -0.10
C GLU A 46 -1.00 -12.05 -1.25
N MET A 47 -1.12 -13.38 -1.41
CA MET A 47 -0.54 -14.08 -2.55
C MET A 47 -1.15 -13.60 -3.88
N LEU A 48 -2.46 -13.41 -3.94
CA LEU A 48 -3.13 -12.87 -5.14
C LEU A 48 -2.65 -11.47 -5.48
N GLU A 49 -2.49 -10.60 -4.48
CA GLU A 49 -1.97 -9.24 -4.66
C GLU A 49 -0.52 -9.24 -5.11
N ALA A 50 0.32 -10.09 -4.53
CA ALA A 50 1.71 -10.25 -4.96
C ALA A 50 1.80 -10.75 -6.41
N LEU A 51 0.96 -11.72 -6.80
CA LEU A 51 0.89 -12.21 -8.18
C LEU A 51 0.37 -11.16 -9.16
N LYS A 52 -0.60 -10.33 -8.75
CA LYS A 52 -1.07 -9.17 -9.53
C LYS A 52 0.03 -8.12 -9.70
N ALA A 53 0.82 -7.85 -8.66
CA ALA A 53 1.94 -6.92 -8.75
C ALA A 53 3.05 -7.45 -9.67
N LEU A 54 3.28 -8.76 -9.65
CA LEU A 54 4.20 -9.48 -10.55
C LEU A 54 3.77 -9.41 -12.01
N SER A 55 2.48 -9.60 -12.30
CA SER A 55 1.97 -9.64 -13.68
C SER A 55 2.12 -8.32 -14.43
N VAL A 56 2.25 -7.18 -13.72
CA VAL A 56 2.50 -5.86 -14.33
C VAL A 56 3.82 -5.83 -15.11
N PHE A 57 4.84 -6.59 -14.68
CA PHE A 57 6.18 -6.55 -15.29
C PHE A 57 6.68 -7.92 -15.77
N PHE A 58 6.13 -9.02 -15.26
CA PHE A 58 6.43 -10.37 -15.69
C PHE A 58 5.40 -10.85 -16.73
N THR A 59 5.44 -10.26 -17.93
CA THR A 59 4.47 -10.51 -19.00
C THR A 59 4.71 -11.82 -19.77
N GLU A 60 5.97 -12.26 -19.84
CA GLU A 60 6.36 -13.48 -20.56
C GLU A 60 6.93 -14.54 -19.62
N ASN A 61 6.35 -15.75 -19.68
CA ASN A 61 6.84 -16.90 -18.91
C ASN A 61 7.81 -17.75 -19.75
N SER A 62 9.05 -17.27 -19.89
CA SER A 62 10.16 -18.01 -20.51
C SER A 62 11.13 -18.54 -19.45
N LEU A 63 12.01 -19.47 -19.84
CA LEU A 63 13.07 -19.95 -18.94
C LEU A 63 14.00 -18.79 -18.52
N ARG A 64 14.26 -17.85 -19.43
CA ARG A 64 15.13 -16.69 -19.20
C ARG A 64 14.51 -15.73 -18.20
N THR A 65 13.25 -15.33 -18.41
CA THR A 65 12.56 -14.41 -17.50
C THR A 65 12.42 -15.02 -16.12
N ARG A 66 12.10 -16.31 -16.01
CA ARG A 66 12.04 -17.02 -14.71
C ARG A 66 13.38 -17.04 -13.97
N ARG A 67 14.50 -17.25 -14.68
CA ARG A 67 15.85 -17.21 -14.09
C ARG A 67 16.23 -15.82 -13.58
N ASN A 68 15.75 -14.77 -14.25
CA ASN A 68 16.09 -13.38 -13.92
C ASN A 68 15.12 -12.73 -12.93
N LEU A 69 13.94 -13.33 -12.71
CA LEU A 69 12.82 -12.73 -11.98
C LEU A 69 13.22 -12.16 -10.62
N ARG A 70 14.02 -12.90 -9.85
CA ARG A 70 14.50 -12.42 -8.54
C ARG A 70 15.31 -11.12 -8.68
N GLY A 71 16.26 -11.08 -9.60
CA GLY A 71 17.08 -9.90 -9.84
C GLY A 71 16.26 -8.73 -10.40
N ASP A 72 15.22 -9.00 -11.20
CA ASP A 72 14.30 -7.99 -11.69
C ASP A 72 13.46 -7.38 -10.54
N ILE A 73 12.97 -8.21 -9.62
CA ILE A 73 12.28 -7.76 -8.40
C ILE A 73 13.20 -6.90 -7.55
N GLU A 74 14.43 -7.36 -7.30
CA GLU A 74 15.41 -6.64 -6.48
C GLU A 74 15.77 -5.28 -7.09
N ARG A 75 16.03 -5.22 -8.41
CA ARG A 75 16.30 -3.95 -9.11
C ARG A 75 15.12 -2.99 -9.05
N ARG A 76 13.89 -3.50 -9.24
CA ARG A 76 12.69 -2.67 -9.16
C ARG A 76 12.48 -2.12 -7.75
N SER A 77 12.68 -2.94 -6.72
CA SER A 77 12.61 -2.51 -5.32
C SER A 77 13.62 -1.41 -5.02
N LEU A 78 14.86 -1.58 -5.47
CA LEU A 78 15.91 -0.58 -5.33
C LEU A 78 15.55 0.74 -6.03
N SER A 79 15.10 0.67 -7.29
CA SER A 79 14.67 1.86 -8.04
C SER A 79 13.50 2.61 -7.37
N ILE A 80 12.52 1.89 -6.81
CA ILE A 80 11.41 2.51 -6.06
C ILE A 80 11.93 3.22 -4.82
N ASN A 81 12.86 2.59 -4.09
CA ASN A 81 13.42 3.18 -2.87
C ASN A 81 14.30 4.40 -3.16
N GLU A 82 15.08 4.38 -4.24
CA GLU A 82 15.85 5.53 -4.70
C GLU A 82 14.93 6.70 -5.08
N GLU A 83 13.85 6.42 -5.80
CA GLU A 83 12.86 7.41 -6.18
C GLU A 83 12.16 8.01 -4.95
N PHE A 84 11.76 7.15 -4.00
CA PHE A 84 11.17 7.58 -2.74
C PHE A 84 12.13 8.50 -1.97
N ALA A 85 13.40 8.11 -1.83
CA ALA A 85 14.39 8.90 -1.12
C ALA A 85 14.64 10.25 -1.80
N ARG A 86 14.65 10.29 -3.14
CA ARG A 86 14.79 11.52 -3.92
C ARG A 86 13.63 12.47 -3.68
N ILE A 87 12.39 12.02 -3.90
CA ILE A 87 11.20 12.85 -3.71
C ILE A 87 11.09 13.33 -2.27
N PHE A 88 11.37 12.45 -1.30
CA PHE A 88 11.30 12.80 0.11
C PHE A 88 12.36 13.85 0.50
N LYS A 89 13.53 13.81 -0.13
CA LYS A 89 14.56 14.83 0.06
C LYS A 89 14.07 16.20 -0.40
N ASP A 90 13.43 16.30 -1.57
CA ASP A 90 12.90 17.57 -2.06
C ASP A 90 11.85 18.15 -1.09
N VAL A 91 10.95 17.31 -0.58
CA VAL A 91 9.96 17.71 0.44
C VAL A 91 10.62 18.18 1.73
N LYS A 92 11.68 17.50 2.17
CA LYS A 92 12.46 17.87 3.36
C LYS A 92 13.09 19.26 3.18
N GLU A 93 13.73 19.51 2.03
CA GLU A 93 14.41 20.78 1.75
C GLU A 93 13.41 21.95 1.72
N GLU A 94 12.25 21.78 1.10
CA GLU A 94 11.19 22.79 1.12
C GLU A 94 10.65 23.06 2.53
N LEU A 95 10.48 22.01 3.34
CA LEU A 95 10.04 22.15 4.73
C LEU A 95 11.10 22.86 5.61
N GLU A 96 12.38 22.56 5.39
CA GLU A 96 13.50 23.25 6.05
C GLU A 96 13.52 24.74 5.68
N SER A 97 13.29 25.09 4.40
CA SER A 97 13.19 26.50 3.97
C SER A 97 12.04 27.23 4.67
N VAL A 98 10.85 26.63 4.74
CA VAL A 98 9.71 27.24 5.44
C VAL A 98 10.01 27.41 6.94
N HIS A 99 10.69 26.43 7.55
CA HIS A 99 11.08 26.53 8.95
C HIS A 99 12.05 27.69 9.19
N GLU A 100 13.05 27.87 8.33
CA GLU A 100 14.00 28.98 8.38
C GLU A 100 13.28 30.34 8.24
N ASP A 101 12.35 30.47 7.30
CA ASP A 101 11.57 31.70 7.10
C ASP A 101 10.72 32.05 8.33
N VAL A 102 10.06 31.06 8.93
CA VAL A 102 9.27 31.24 10.16
C VAL A 102 10.16 31.65 11.32
N GLN A 103 11.34 31.04 11.45
CA GLN A 103 12.30 31.39 12.50
C GLN A 103 12.80 32.83 12.33
N ALA A 104 13.15 33.23 11.10
CA ALA A 104 13.56 34.60 10.79
C ALA A 104 12.45 35.62 11.08
N MET A 105 11.19 35.28 10.74
CA MET A 105 10.04 36.11 11.04
C MET A 105 9.82 36.25 12.55
N SER A 106 9.98 35.18 13.34
CA SER A 106 9.90 35.23 14.80
C SER A 106 10.92 36.19 15.38
N THR A 107 12.19 36.07 14.97
CA THR A 107 13.27 36.95 15.41
C THR A 107 13.00 38.41 15.04
N CYS A 108 12.53 38.67 13.82
CA CYS A 108 12.17 40.03 13.39
C CYS A 108 11.04 40.63 14.24
N CYS A 109 10.00 39.85 14.55
CA CYS A 109 8.90 40.27 15.41
C CYS A 109 9.37 40.58 16.84
N GLU A 110 10.27 39.78 17.39
CA GLU A 110 10.89 40.01 18.71
C GLU A 110 11.69 41.32 18.70
N GLU A 111 12.57 41.52 17.72
CA GLU A 111 13.35 42.75 17.58
C GLU A 111 12.45 44.00 17.44
N MET A 112 11.38 43.90 16.64
CA MET A 112 10.41 44.99 16.48
C MET A 112 9.72 45.31 17.80
N THR A 113 9.34 44.27 18.56
CA THR A 113 8.69 44.42 19.87
C THR A 113 9.61 45.12 20.85
N ASP A 114 10.88 44.73 20.90
CA ASP A 114 11.88 45.34 21.77
C ASP A 114 12.15 46.81 21.42
N ARG A 115 12.25 47.13 20.12
CA ARG A 115 12.39 48.52 19.67
C ARG A 115 11.19 49.37 20.04
N LEU A 116 9.97 48.85 19.87
CA LEU A 116 8.74 49.55 20.24
C LEU A 116 8.70 49.82 21.75
N LYS A 117 9.10 48.84 22.56
CA LYS A 117 9.18 48.98 24.02
C LYS A 117 10.21 50.05 24.41
N ALA A 118 11.41 50.02 23.82
CA ALA A 118 12.44 51.03 24.08
C ALA A 118 11.99 52.45 23.69
N ALA A 119 11.34 52.61 22.53
CA ALA A 119 10.82 53.89 22.08
C ALA A 119 9.70 54.42 23.00
N LYS A 120 8.83 53.53 23.48
CA LYS A 120 7.80 53.86 24.47
C LYS A 120 8.42 54.35 25.77
N ASP A 121 9.40 53.63 26.30
CA ASP A 121 10.07 53.98 27.57
C ASP A 121 10.79 55.34 27.45
N GLN A 122 11.52 55.57 26.36
CA GLN A 122 12.15 56.87 26.08
C GLN A 122 11.13 58.02 25.98
N THR A 123 10.00 57.78 25.31
CA THR A 123 8.93 58.79 25.18
C THR A 123 8.30 59.10 26.55
N GLN A 124 8.08 58.09 27.37
CA GLN A 124 7.56 58.24 28.73
C GLN A 124 8.52 59.07 29.60
N ASP A 125 9.83 58.79 29.54
CA ASP A 125 10.86 59.56 30.25
C ASP A 125 10.89 61.04 29.83
N LEU A 126 10.77 61.32 28.52
CA LEU A 126 10.69 62.67 27.98
C LEU A 126 9.45 63.42 28.48
N ILE A 127 8.29 62.76 28.53
CA ILE A 127 7.05 63.34 29.05
C ILE A 127 7.20 63.70 30.53
N ILE A 128 7.77 62.81 31.34
CA ILE A 128 8.01 63.05 32.77
C ILE A 128 8.92 64.26 32.97
N LYS A 129 10.05 64.32 32.25
CA LYS A 129 10.99 65.46 32.31
C LYS A 129 10.33 66.77 31.89
N THR A 130 9.52 66.76 30.83
CA THR A 130 8.82 67.95 30.31
C THR A 130 7.79 68.48 31.32
N ASN A 131 6.98 67.58 31.92
CA ASN A 131 6.00 67.97 32.94
C ASN A 131 6.67 68.53 34.19
N LYS A 132 7.80 67.94 34.63
CA LYS A 132 8.57 68.46 35.76
C LYS A 132 9.06 69.90 35.51
N LEU A 133 9.64 70.15 34.33
CA LEU A 133 10.10 71.49 33.95
C LEU A 133 8.97 72.52 33.85
N GLN A 134 7.76 72.11 33.44
CA GLN A 134 6.59 73.00 33.42
C GLN A 134 6.11 73.37 34.83
N GLY A 135 6.22 72.47 35.80
CA GLY A 135 5.83 72.73 37.19
C GLY A 135 6.84 73.55 37.99
N GLU A 136 8.06 73.76 37.47
CA GLU A 136 9.11 74.60 38.09
C GLU A 136 9.03 76.09 37.67
N LYS A 137 8.05 76.47 36.81
CA LYS A 137 7.73 77.86 36.46
C LYS A 137 6.53 78.38 37.24
#